data_AF-A0A6A3L4Z3-F1
#
_entry.id   AF-A0A6A3L4Z3-F1
#
_cell.length_a   1.000
_cell.length_b   1.000
_cell.length_c   1.000
_cell.angle_alpha   90.00
_cell.angle_beta   90.00
_cell.angle_gamma   90.00
#
_symmetry.space_group_name_H-M   'P 1'
#
loop_
_entity.id
_entity.type
_entity.pdbx_description
1 polymer ?
#
loop_
_entity_poly.entity_id
_entity_poly.type
_entity_poly.pdbx_seq_one_letter_code
_entity_poly.pdbx_strand_id
1 'polypeptide(L)'
;MPAQVYPPPDCAAAAVEAHMKAILSEFQQTLVSVMSTAQEAAQTWEQLKTVVRTTTLRTIKQRRRTLRVTYKLNLKRLVKREERLRELARDTPLTVDAFTDLFDDLTIVNEPGMTPLQLPTRAVAASAP
;
A
#
# COMPACT_ATOMS: atom_id res chain seq x y z
N MET A 1 22.82 -21.46 15.89
CA MET A 1 22.58 -20.70 14.65
C MET A 1 22.11 -19.30 15.04
N PRO A 2 22.78 -18.21 14.64
CA PRO A 2 22.31 -16.85 14.93
C PRO A 2 20.94 -16.62 14.26
N ALA A 3 20.06 -15.88 14.91
CA ALA A 3 18.75 -15.57 14.37
C ALA A 3 18.92 -14.75 13.08
N GLN A 4 18.57 -15.35 11.93
CA GLN A 4 18.63 -14.67 10.65
C GLN A 4 17.52 -13.62 10.60
N VAL A 5 17.90 -12.35 10.80
CA VAL A 5 16.97 -11.22 10.70
C VAL A 5 16.74 -10.93 9.22
N TYR A 6 15.59 -11.35 8.71
CA TYR A 6 15.20 -11.03 7.34
C TYR A 6 14.68 -9.58 7.30
N PRO A 7 15.31 -8.69 6.51
CA PRO A 7 14.79 -7.34 6.35
C PRO A 7 13.39 -7.39 5.73
N PRO A 8 12.51 -6.41 6.07
CA PRO A 8 11.23 -6.28 5.39
C PRO A 8 11.45 -6.06 3.89
N PRO A 9 10.58 -6.60 3.03
CA PRO A 9 10.70 -6.40 1.58
C PRO A 9 10.53 -4.91 1.23
N ASP A 10 11.21 -4.44 0.18
CA ASP A 10 11.28 -3.02 -0.21
C ASP A 10 9.90 -2.36 -0.32
N CYS A 11 8.92 -3.08 -0.88
CA CYS A 11 7.53 -2.63 -1.01
C CYS A 11 6.83 -2.27 0.31
N ALA A 12 7.36 -2.72 1.44
CA ALA A 12 6.82 -2.50 2.77
C ALA A 12 7.81 -1.83 3.73
N ALA A 13 9.08 -1.65 3.34
CA ALA A 13 10.15 -1.19 4.23
C ALA A 13 9.80 0.14 4.92
N ALA A 14 9.45 1.18 4.16
CA ALA A 14 9.07 2.48 4.71
C ALA A 14 7.83 2.41 5.62
N ALA A 15 6.84 1.58 5.25
CA ALA A 15 5.62 1.43 6.06
C ALA A 15 5.89 0.68 7.37
N VAL A 16 6.74 -0.35 7.33
CA VAL A 16 7.17 -1.09 8.53
C VAL A 16 7.98 -0.17 9.44
N GLU A 17 8.89 0.64 8.89
CA GLU A 17 9.67 1.61 9.66
C GLU A 17 8.77 2.63 10.38
N ALA A 18 7.81 3.23 9.67
CA ALA A 18 6.87 4.18 10.25
C ALA A 18 6.03 3.55 11.38
N HIS A 19 5.51 2.34 11.16
CA HIS A 19 4.77 1.60 12.20
C HIS A 19 5.65 1.24 13.39
N MET A 20 6.90 0.83 13.15
CA MET A 20 7.85 0.49 14.22
C MET A 20 8.14 1.70 15.09
N LYS A 21 8.39 2.88 14.48
CA LYS A 21 8.61 4.14 15.21
C LYS A 21 7.41 4.50 16.07
N ALA A 22 6.19 4.35 15.55
CA ALA A 22 4.97 4.62 16.32
C ALA A 22 4.82 3.67 17.52
N ILE A 23 5.00 2.36 17.32
CA ILE A 23 4.90 1.35 18.39
C ILE A 23 5.95 1.60 19.49
N LEU A 24 7.18 1.92 19.11
CA LEU A 24 8.24 2.20 20.08
C LEU A 24 8.01 3.52 20.82
N SER A 25 7.49 4.55 20.15
CA SER A 25 7.11 5.81 20.78
C SER A 25 6.01 5.62 21.82
N GLU A 26 4.97 4.84 21.48
CA GLU A 26 3.88 4.50 22.40
C GLU A 26 4.42 3.72 23.60
N PHE A 27 5.25 2.71 23.36
CA PHE A 27 5.87 1.92 24.43
C PHE A 27 6.74 2.77 25.36
N GLN A 28 7.52 3.71 24.81
CA GLN A 28 8.32 4.63 25.61
C GLN A 28 7.46 5.49 26.55
N GLN A 29 6.31 5.97 26.08
CA GLN A 29 5.38 6.75 26.91
C GLN A 29 4.79 5.90 28.05
N THR A 30 4.47 4.64 27.78
CA THR A 30 3.93 3.69 28.77
C THR A 30 4.97 3.34 29.84
N LEU A 31 6.24 3.19 29.45
CA LEU A 31 7.34 2.92 30.38
C LEU A 31 7.57 4.08 31.37
N VAL A 32 7.46 5.33 30.91
CA VAL A 32 7.68 6.53 31.75
C VAL A 32 6.55 6.74 32.76
N SER A 33 5.34 6.21 32.50
CA SER A 33 4.14 6.55 33.25
C SER A 33 3.57 5.45 34.16
N VAL A 34 3.77 4.16 33.86
CA VAL A 34 2.94 3.08 34.47
C VAL A 34 3.74 1.96 35.14
N MET A 35 5.01 1.73 34.78
CA MET A 35 5.72 0.53 35.23
C MET A 35 6.36 0.71 36.60
N SER A 36 5.74 0.14 37.63
CA SER A 36 6.18 0.25 39.02
C SER A 36 7.08 -0.92 39.46
N THR A 37 6.96 -2.07 38.79
CA THR A 37 7.73 -3.28 39.12
C THR A 37 8.48 -3.86 37.91
N ALA A 38 9.61 -4.52 38.18
CA ALA A 38 10.41 -5.20 37.16
C ALA A 38 9.64 -6.33 36.43
N GLN A 39 8.69 -6.95 37.12
CA GLN A 39 7.88 -8.02 36.55
C GLN A 39 6.83 -7.49 35.55
N GLU A 40 6.21 -6.35 35.83
CA GLU A 40 5.33 -5.66 34.88
C GLU A 40 6.11 -5.22 33.63
N ALA A 41 7.32 -4.70 33.80
CA ALA A 41 8.20 -4.33 32.69
C ALA A 41 8.58 -5.55 31.82
N ALA A 42 8.85 -6.70 32.42
CA ALA A 42 9.15 -7.92 31.67
C ALA A 42 7.93 -8.42 30.86
N GLN A 43 6.73 -8.39 31.45
CA GLN A 43 5.50 -8.81 30.77
C GLN A 43 5.14 -7.89 29.61
N THR A 44 5.22 -6.57 29.82
CA THR A 44 4.96 -5.58 28.77
C THR A 44 5.98 -5.67 27.64
N TRP A 45 7.23 -6.01 27.94
CA TRP A 45 8.26 -6.26 26.94
C TRP A 45 7.94 -7.48 26.04
N GLU A 46 7.47 -8.60 26.61
CA GLU A 46 7.07 -9.76 25.80
C GLU A 46 5.82 -9.48 24.95
N GLN A 47 4.87 -8.70 25.49
CA GLN A 47 3.72 -8.23 24.74
C GLN A 47 4.15 -7.35 23.56
N LEU A 48 5.09 -6.41 23.79
CA LEU A 48 5.63 -5.54 22.74
C LEU A 48 6.25 -6.36 21.61
N LYS A 49 7.10 -7.36 21.90
CA LYS A 49 7.69 -8.23 20.87
C LYS A 49 6.62 -8.89 20.01
N THR A 50 5.54 -9.36 20.64
CA THR A 50 4.41 -10.00 19.95
C THR A 50 3.67 -9.00 19.06
N VAL A 51 3.39 -7.79 19.58
CA VAL A 51 2.76 -6.70 18.83
C VAL A 51 3.62 -6.32 17.63
N VAL A 52 4.92 -6.08 17.83
CA VAL A 52 5.88 -5.74 16.77
C VAL A 52 5.89 -6.80 15.66
N ARG A 53 5.97 -8.08 16.03
CA ARG A 53 5.97 -9.18 15.05
C ARG A 53 4.67 -9.23 14.24
N THR A 54 3.52 -9.19 14.92
CA THR A 54 2.21 -9.34 14.28
C THR A 54 1.86 -8.15 13.39
N THR A 55 2.12 -6.93 13.85
CA THR A 55 1.90 -5.70 13.06
C THR A 55 2.81 -5.65 11.84
N THR A 56 4.10 -5.95 11.99
CA THR A 56 5.05 -5.98 10.86
C THR A 56 4.59 -6.95 9.77
N LEU A 57 4.25 -8.20 10.14
CA LEU A 57 3.76 -9.20 9.18
C LEU A 57 2.44 -8.78 8.52
N ARG A 58 1.54 -8.15 9.27
CA ARG A 58 0.27 -7.61 8.74
C ARG A 58 0.53 -6.52 7.72
N THR A 59 1.40 -5.56 8.02
CA THR A 59 1.77 -4.45 7.11
C THR A 59 2.38 -4.99 5.82
N ILE A 60 3.31 -5.94 5.90
CA ILE A 60 3.90 -6.58 4.73
C ILE A 60 2.83 -7.27 3.88
N LYS A 61 1.94 -8.05 4.51
CA LYS A 61 0.86 -8.76 3.81
C LYS A 61 -0.09 -7.78 3.12
N GLN A 62 -0.44 -6.68 3.77
CA GLN A 62 -1.31 -5.65 3.23
C GLN A 62 -0.66 -4.95 2.03
N ARG A 63 0.60 -4.51 2.14
CA ARG A 63 1.32 -3.87 1.03
C ARG A 63 1.46 -4.79 -0.18
N ARG A 64 1.81 -6.05 0.03
CA ARG A 64 1.85 -7.07 -1.05
C ARG A 64 0.49 -7.24 -1.72
N ARG A 65 -0.60 -7.27 -0.95
CA ARG A 65 -1.96 -7.39 -1.48
C ARG A 65 -2.31 -6.16 -2.34
N THR A 66 -2.08 -4.96 -1.84
CA THR A 66 -2.38 -3.72 -2.56
C THR A 66 -1.60 -3.64 -3.87
N LEU A 67 -0.28 -3.90 -3.84
CA LEU A 67 0.53 -3.89 -5.06
C LEU A 67 0.07 -4.91 -6.09
N ARG A 68 -0.31 -6.13 -5.68
CA ARG A 68 -0.85 -7.14 -6.59
C ARG A 68 -2.16 -6.68 -7.23
N VAL A 69 -3.03 -6.00 -6.48
CA VAL A 69 -4.30 -5.46 -7.01
C VAL A 69 -4.02 -4.36 -8.02
N THR A 70 -3.17 -3.39 -7.68
CA THR A 70 -2.78 -2.31 -8.59
C THR A 70 -2.12 -2.85 -9.85
N TYR A 71 -1.18 -3.80 -9.72
CA TYR A 71 -0.51 -4.41 -10.86
C TYR A 71 -1.50 -5.14 -11.80
N LYS A 72 -2.41 -5.94 -11.24
CA LYS A 72 -3.45 -6.62 -12.04
C LYS A 72 -4.37 -5.64 -12.75
N LEU A 73 -4.75 -4.55 -12.08
CA LEU A 73 -5.58 -3.50 -12.69
C LEU A 73 -4.86 -2.83 -13.85
N ASN A 74 -3.59 -2.46 -13.66
CA ASN A 74 -2.77 -1.84 -14.69
C ASN A 74 -2.58 -2.76 -15.91
N LEU A 75 -2.34 -4.06 -15.69
CA LEU A 75 -2.26 -5.03 -16.78
C LEU A 75 -3.58 -5.11 -17.57
N LYS A 76 -4.73 -5.19 -16.89
CA LYS A 76 -6.04 -5.21 -17.56
C LYS A 76 -6.27 -3.96 -18.41
N ARG A 77 -5.91 -2.78 -17.87
CA ARG A 77 -6.00 -1.51 -18.60
C ARG A 77 -5.08 -1.49 -19.82
N LEU A 78 -3.86 -2.01 -19.69
CA LEU A 78 -2.90 -2.08 -20.78
C LEU A 78 -3.36 -3.00 -21.92
N VAL A 79 -3.92 -4.17 -21.59
CA VAL A 79 -4.50 -5.09 -22.58
C VAL A 79 -5.66 -4.43 -23.34
N LYS A 80 -6.60 -3.79 -22.63
CA LYS A 80 -7.69 -3.03 -23.26
C LYS A 80 -7.19 -1.91 -24.18
N ARG A 81 -6.09 -1.23 -23.79
CA ARG A 81 -5.46 -0.20 -24.62
C ARG A 81 -4.86 -0.78 -25.90
N GLU A 82 -4.21 -1.93 -25.80
CA GLU A 82 -3.66 -2.63 -26.96
C GLU A 82 -4.78 -3.08 -27.92
N GLU A 83 -5.88 -3.63 -27.40
CA GLU A 83 -7.06 -4.01 -28.18
C GLU A 83 -7.63 -2.80 -28.95
N ARG A 84 -7.78 -1.65 -28.30
CA ARG A 84 -8.23 -0.42 -28.97
C ARG A 84 -7.28 0.07 -30.04
N LEU A 85 -5.97 0.03 -29.82
CA LEU A 85 -5.00 0.40 -30.86
C LEU A 85 -5.15 -0.49 -32.10
N ARG A 86 -5.50 -1.77 -31.91
CA ARG A 86 -5.81 -2.68 -33.03
C ARG A 86 -7.13 -2.35 -33.70
N GLU A 87 -8.16 -1.94 -32.96
CA GLU A 87 -9.48 -1.55 -33.52
C GLU A 87 -9.40 -0.23 -34.29
N LEU A 88 -8.66 0.76 -33.76
CA LEU A 88 -8.36 2.01 -34.45
C LEU A 88 -7.58 1.76 -35.74
N ALA A 89 -6.61 0.85 -35.72
CA ALA A 89 -5.89 0.43 -36.93
C ALA A 89 -6.79 -0.28 -37.96
N ARG A 90 -8.01 -0.67 -37.59
CA ARG A 90 -9.01 -1.31 -38.45
C ARG A 90 -10.14 -0.34 -38.86
N ASP A 91 -9.99 0.97 -38.63
CA ASP A 91 -11.01 2.01 -38.90
C ASP A 91 -12.39 1.71 -38.29
N THR A 92 -12.41 1.07 -37.11
CA THR A 92 -13.66 0.75 -36.41
C THR A 92 -14.17 2.00 -35.69
N PRO A 93 -15.46 2.38 -35.81
CA PRO A 93 -15.99 3.60 -35.19
C PRO A 93 -15.96 3.52 -33.65
N LEU A 94 -15.60 4.63 -33.01
CA LEU A 94 -15.45 4.73 -31.56
C LEU A 94 -16.81 4.57 -30.85
N THR A 95 -16.90 3.62 -29.90
CA THR A 95 -18.11 3.39 -29.08
C THR A 95 -18.07 4.21 -27.79
N VAL A 96 -19.24 4.38 -27.14
CA VAL A 96 -19.35 5.06 -25.83
C VAL A 96 -18.47 4.37 -24.78
N ASP A 97 -18.41 3.04 -24.78
CA ASP A 97 -17.53 2.26 -23.91
C ASP A 97 -16.06 2.64 -24.12
N ALA A 98 -15.63 2.82 -25.37
CA ALA A 98 -14.28 3.26 -25.72
C ALA A 98 -13.98 4.69 -25.24
N PHE A 99 -14.99 5.56 -25.15
CA PHE A 99 -14.87 6.91 -24.61
C PHE A 99 -14.75 6.93 -23.08
N THR A 100 -15.51 6.10 -22.36
CA THR A 100 -15.33 5.90 -20.91
C THR A 100 -13.98 5.28 -20.58
N ASP A 101 -13.51 4.33 -21.37
CA ASP A 101 -12.18 3.72 -21.21
C ASP A 101 -11.03 4.74 -21.49
N LEU A 102 -11.24 5.75 -22.35
CA LEU A 102 -10.30 6.87 -22.60
C LEU A 102 -10.11 7.77 -21.37
N PHE A 103 -11.17 8.03 -20.61
CA PHE A 103 -11.06 8.77 -19.35
C PHE A 103 -10.33 7.94 -18.29
N ASP A 104 -10.55 6.63 -18.27
CA ASP A 104 -9.82 5.72 -17.40
C ASP A 104 -8.31 5.64 -17.72
N ASP A 105 -7.91 5.78 -18.99
CA ASP A 105 -6.50 5.83 -19.42
C ASP A 105 -5.74 7.04 -18.87
N LEU A 106 -6.40 8.19 -18.76
CA LEU A 106 -5.80 9.40 -18.18
C LEU A 106 -5.45 9.22 -16.69
N THR A 107 -5.96 8.15 -16.07
CA THR A 107 -5.73 7.80 -14.66
C THR A 107 -4.72 6.67 -14.43
N ILE A 108 -3.95 6.25 -15.44
CA ILE A 108 -2.83 5.31 -15.24
C ILE A 108 -1.69 6.06 -14.54
N VAL A 109 -1.89 6.34 -13.25
CA VAL A 109 -0.88 6.89 -12.37
C VAL A 109 0.03 5.73 -11.97
N ASN A 110 1.32 5.84 -12.30
CA ASN A 110 2.35 4.85 -11.97
C ASN A 110 2.72 4.81 -10.47
N GLU A 111 1.87 5.37 -9.60
CA GLU A 111 2.17 5.44 -8.18
C GLU A 111 1.74 4.17 -7.44
N PRO A 112 2.64 3.57 -6.65
CA PRO A 112 2.37 2.31 -5.97
C PRO A 112 1.29 2.46 -4.90
N GLY A 113 0.17 1.75 -5.09
CA GLY A 113 -0.77 1.46 -4.01
C GLY A 113 -2.01 2.35 -3.90
N MET A 114 -2.33 3.14 -4.92
CA MET A 114 -3.63 3.82 -4.98
C MET A 114 -4.76 2.81 -5.20
N THR A 115 -5.83 2.95 -4.41
CA THR A 115 -7.09 2.23 -4.64
C THR A 115 -7.97 3.00 -5.63
N PRO A 116 -8.90 2.35 -6.35
CA PRO A 116 -9.75 3.00 -7.36
C PRO A 116 -10.52 4.24 -6.85
N LEU A 117 -10.86 4.28 -5.55
CA LEU A 117 -11.58 5.40 -4.94
C LEU A 117 -10.70 6.63 -4.62
N GLN A 118 -9.37 6.47 -4.60
CA GLN A 118 -8.42 7.54 -4.29
C GLN A 118 -7.94 8.30 -5.54
N LEU A 119 -8.24 7.78 -6.74
CA LEU A 119 -7.86 8.39 -8.01
C LEU A 119 -8.73 9.61 -8.38
N PRO A 120 -10.08 9.58 -8.25
CA PRO A 120 -10.92 10.72 -8.62
C PRO A 120 -10.68 11.95 -7.76
N THR A 121 -10.43 11.75 -6.47
CA THR A 121 -10.19 12.83 -5.49
C THR A 121 -8.91 13.61 -5.78
N ARG A 122 -7.86 12.96 -6.31
CA ARG A 122 -6.62 13.64 -6.70
C ARG A 122 -6.76 14.40 -8.02
N ALA A 123 -7.49 13.86 -8.99
CA ALA A 123 -7.73 14.55 -10.27
C ALA A 123 -8.47 15.88 -10.06
N VAL A 124 -9.47 15.88 -9.17
CA VAL A 124 -10.20 17.10 -8.76
C VAL A 124 -9.30 18.08 -7.99
N ALA A 125 -8.42 17.57 -7.11
CA ALA A 125 -7.47 18.41 -6.38
C ALA A 125 -6.39 19.05 -7.27
N ALA A 126 -6.00 18.40 -8.37
CA ALA A 126 -5.05 18.93 -9.34
C ALA A 126 -5.69 19.91 -10.35
N SER A 127 -7.02 19.96 -10.44
CA SER A 127 -7.77 20.87 -11.30
C SER A 127 -8.35 22.09 -10.56
N ALA A 128 -8.04 22.26 -9.27
CA ALA A 128 -8.38 23.45 -8.51
C ALA A 128 -7.31 24.53 -8.74
N PRO A 129 -7.68 25.78 -9.05
CA PRO A 129 -6.74 26.88 -9.28
C PRO A 129 -5.97 27.30 -8.04
#